data_AF-A0A943ZHV5-F1
#
_entry.id   AF-A0A943ZHV5-F1
#
_cell.length_a   1.000
_cell.length_b   1.000
_cell.length_c   1.000
_cell.angle_alpha   90.00
_cell.angle_beta   90.00
_cell.angle_gamma   90.00
#
_symmetry.space_group_name_H-M   'P 1'
#
loop_
_entity.id
_entity.type
_entity.pdbx_description
1 polymer ?
#
loop_
_entity_poly.entity_id
_entity_poly.type
_entity_poly.pdbx_seq_one_letter_code
_entity_poly.pdbx_strand_id
1 'polypeptide(L)'
;MCKLKNQSEEVFVLAFGYARYAFQRYRNDVYRLLPRAEAKRYIGHGAPSQKLFFTDNREAHRIFREAEYLKVSDDGELILVQKGSVCRGYLFKPAVNKYEQAFEETTSYCEFYCGGGVIVLGFETYKTVLYRGKENKLYELNDRFLTVEISSEDKVFVTNAANKSSVYFYDRGMKQVVILG
;
A
#
# COMPACT_ATOMS: atom_id res chain seq x y z
N MET A 1 -7.92 -38.04 1.64
CA MET A 1 -7.61 -36.95 2.59
C MET A 1 -6.64 -35.98 1.93
N CYS A 2 -7.15 -34.91 1.34
CA CYS A 2 -6.33 -33.90 0.67
C CYS A 2 -5.74 -32.96 1.73
N LYS A 3 -4.45 -33.11 2.06
CA LYS A 3 -3.72 -32.10 2.82
C LYS A 3 -3.41 -30.96 1.85
N LEU A 4 -4.30 -29.96 1.81
CA LEU A 4 -3.97 -28.63 1.33
C LEU A 4 -2.77 -28.14 2.16
N LYS A 5 -1.56 -28.24 1.59
CA LYS A 5 -0.38 -27.58 2.15
C LYS A 5 -0.69 -26.08 2.12
N ASN A 6 -0.73 -25.48 3.32
CA ASN A 6 -0.90 -24.05 3.54
C ASN A 6 -0.11 -23.28 2.47
N GLN A 7 -0.82 -22.47 1.69
CA GLN A 7 -0.21 -21.35 0.97
C GLN A 7 0.66 -20.60 1.97
N SER A 8 1.92 -20.39 1.63
CA SER A 8 2.99 -19.97 2.53
C SER A 8 2.54 -18.94 3.57
N GLU A 9 2.76 -19.28 4.85
CA GLU A 9 2.65 -18.42 6.03
C GLU A 9 3.70 -17.31 5.97
N GLU A 10 3.64 -16.47 4.95
CA GLU A 10 4.59 -15.38 4.77
C GLU A 10 4.30 -14.32 5.83
N VAL A 11 5.13 -14.35 6.88
CA VAL A 11 5.09 -13.39 7.98
C VAL A 11 6.20 -12.38 7.78
N PHE A 12 5.79 -11.15 7.61
CA PHE A 12 6.66 -10.00 7.45
C PHE A 12 6.96 -9.39 8.82
N VAL A 13 8.23 -9.38 9.21
CA VAL A 13 8.66 -8.81 10.50
C VAL A 13 9.34 -7.47 10.30
N LEU A 14 8.74 -6.42 10.84
CA LEU A 14 9.28 -5.06 10.84
C LEU A 14 9.91 -4.72 12.18
N ALA A 15 11.10 -4.11 12.14
CA ALA A 15 11.79 -3.64 13.32
C ALA A 15 11.91 -2.10 13.33
N PHE A 16 11.50 -1.49 14.45
CA PHE A 16 11.59 -0.07 14.75
C PHE A 16 12.43 0.11 16.03
N GLY A 17 13.74 0.29 15.88
CA GLY A 17 14.66 0.24 17.02
C GLY A 17 14.59 -1.11 17.73
N TYR A 18 14.15 -1.12 19.00
CA TYR A 18 13.97 -2.34 19.80
C TYR A 18 12.60 -3.00 19.61
N ALA A 19 11.63 -2.27 19.04
CA ALA A 19 10.30 -2.80 18.81
C ALA A 19 10.26 -3.64 17.54
N ARG A 20 9.47 -4.71 17.57
CA ARG A 20 9.25 -5.59 16.43
C ARG A 20 7.76 -5.86 16.29
N TYR A 21 7.30 -5.90 15.05
CA TYR A 21 5.92 -6.18 14.67
C TYR A 21 5.92 -7.26 13.61
N ALA A 22 5.01 -8.23 13.73
CA ALA A 22 4.86 -9.30 12.77
C ALA A 22 3.51 -9.14 12.07
N PHE A 23 3.53 -9.19 10.75
CA PHE A 23 2.34 -9.08 9.91
C PHE A 23 2.22 -10.35 9.09
N GLN A 24 1.07 -11.01 9.15
CA GLN A 24 0.82 -12.22 8.38
C GLN A 24 0.05 -11.87 7.12
N ARG A 25 0.45 -12.46 5.99
CA ARG A 25 -0.29 -12.35 4.74
C ARG A 25 -1.75 -12.76 4.96
N TYR A 26 -2.68 -11.86 4.63
CA TYR A 26 -4.12 -12.06 4.78
C TYR A 26 -4.78 -12.37 3.45
N ARG A 27 -4.60 -11.50 2.43
CA ARG A 27 -5.12 -11.67 1.07
C ARG A 27 -4.21 -10.96 0.07
N ASN A 28 -3.81 -11.65 -0.99
CA ASN A 28 -2.85 -11.12 -1.98
C ASN A 28 -1.66 -10.51 -1.23
N ASP A 29 -1.29 -9.26 -1.50
CA ASP A 29 -0.12 -8.61 -0.89
C ASP A 29 -0.49 -7.73 0.32
N VAL A 30 -1.68 -7.97 0.89
CA VAL A 30 -2.13 -7.32 2.14
C VAL A 30 -1.73 -8.18 3.33
N TYR A 31 -1.04 -7.57 4.27
CA TYR A 31 -0.59 -8.18 5.51
C TYR A 31 -1.36 -7.61 6.69
N ARG A 32 -1.76 -8.47 7.62
CA ARG A 32 -2.49 -8.10 8.85
C ARG A 32 -1.57 -8.17 10.05
N LEU A 33 -1.64 -7.18 10.94
CA LEU A 33 -0.87 -7.20 12.18
C LEU A 33 -1.25 -8.40 13.05
N LEU A 34 -0.26 -9.17 13.48
CA LEU A 34 -0.47 -10.28 14.41
C LEU A 34 -0.61 -9.77 15.84
N PRO A 35 -1.56 -10.31 16.63
CA PRO A 35 -1.62 -10.07 18.06
C PRO A 35 -0.30 -10.43 18.73
N ARG A 36 0.07 -9.70 19.79
CA ARG A 36 1.37 -9.88 20.47
C ARG A 36 1.65 -11.33 20.89
N ALA A 37 0.63 -12.07 21.30
CA ALA A 37 0.78 -13.47 21.71
C ALA A 37 1.22 -14.38 20.54
N GLU A 38 0.67 -14.14 19.35
CA GLU A 38 1.00 -14.89 18.13
C GLU A 38 2.32 -14.41 17.52
N ALA A 39 2.53 -13.10 17.50
CA ALA A 39 3.73 -12.47 16.98
C ALA A 39 5.01 -12.96 17.68
N LYS A 40 4.95 -13.37 18.97
CA LYS A 40 6.09 -13.95 19.70
C LYS A 40 6.71 -15.16 19.01
N ARG A 41 5.96 -15.93 18.21
CA ARG A 41 6.48 -17.08 17.46
C ARG A 41 7.43 -16.67 16.34
N TYR A 42 7.26 -15.46 15.83
CA TYR A 42 8.02 -14.90 14.71
C TYR A 42 9.05 -13.86 15.17
N ILE A 43 8.82 -13.25 16.34
CA ILE A 43 9.65 -12.21 16.93
C ILE A 43 10.54 -12.84 18.01
N GLY A 44 11.56 -13.56 17.57
CA GLY A 44 12.61 -14.13 18.43
C GLY A 44 13.97 -13.46 18.24
N HIS A 45 14.94 -13.78 19.10
CA HIS A 45 16.35 -13.45 18.84
C HIS A 45 16.79 -14.13 17.54
N GLY A 46 17.24 -13.35 16.55
CA GLY A 46 17.73 -13.86 15.27
C GLY A 46 16.68 -14.01 14.17
N ALA A 47 15.40 -13.69 14.43
CA ALA A 47 14.39 -13.68 13.37
C ALA A 47 14.78 -12.68 12.27
N PRO A 48 14.77 -13.09 10.99
CA PRO A 48 15.02 -12.16 9.89
C PRO A 48 13.93 -11.10 9.92
N SER A 49 14.35 -9.85 10.12
CA SER A 49 13.45 -8.69 10.18
C SER A 49 13.96 -7.62 9.25
N GLN A 50 13.07 -7.00 8.50
CA GLN A 50 13.41 -5.81 7.75
C GLN A 50 13.45 -4.63 8.73
N LYS A 51 14.61 -4.02 8.86
CA LYS A 51 14.77 -2.76 9.59
C LYS A 51 14.37 -1.63 8.66
N LEU A 52 13.41 -0.83 9.11
CA LEU A 52 12.98 0.37 8.41
C LEU A 52 13.39 1.58 9.24
N PHE A 53 13.80 2.64 8.55
CA PHE A 53 14.18 3.89 9.17
C PHE A 53 13.15 4.95 8.80
N PHE A 54 12.55 5.61 9.78
CA PHE A 54 11.59 6.69 9.54
C PHE A 54 12.16 8.02 10.02
N THR A 55 11.79 9.11 9.37
CA THR A 55 12.20 10.46 9.79
C THR A 55 11.68 10.79 11.19
N ASP A 56 10.42 10.43 11.49
CA ASP A 56 9.87 10.42 12.86
C ASP A 56 9.61 8.98 13.34
N ASN A 57 10.61 8.41 14.02
CA ASN A 57 10.52 7.04 14.54
C ASN A 57 9.47 6.88 15.66
N ARG A 58 9.15 7.93 16.44
CA ARG A 58 8.16 7.82 17.53
C ARG A 58 6.75 7.72 16.94
N GLU A 59 6.45 8.59 15.98
CA GLU A 59 5.16 8.58 15.32
C GLU A 59 4.95 7.33 14.47
N ALA A 60 5.98 6.93 13.70
CA ALA A 60 5.93 5.68 12.95
C ALA A 60 5.72 4.48 13.88
N HIS A 61 6.42 4.41 15.01
CA HIS A 61 6.21 3.33 15.98
C HIS A 61 4.76 3.28 16.50
N ARG A 62 4.14 4.44 16.78
CA ARG A 62 2.73 4.53 17.20
C ARG A 62 1.78 4.02 16.12
N ILE A 63 1.99 4.43 14.88
CA ILE A 63 1.12 4.09 13.75
C ILE A 63 1.18 2.60 13.43
N PHE A 64 2.38 2.01 13.34
CA PHE A 64 2.55 0.60 13.00
C PHE A 64 2.10 -0.35 14.13
N ARG A 65 2.12 0.11 15.39
CA ARG A 65 1.58 -0.62 16.53
C ARG A 65 0.07 -0.84 16.42
N GLU A 66 -0.62 0.11 15.82
CA GLU A 66 -2.09 0.15 15.75
C GLU A 66 -2.59 -0.14 14.33
N ALA A 67 -1.70 -0.57 13.45
CA ALA A 67 -2.03 -0.94 12.08
C ALA A 67 -2.93 -2.19 12.06
N GLU A 68 -4.01 -2.12 11.30
CA GLU A 68 -4.83 -3.28 10.99
C GLU A 68 -4.30 -3.98 9.75
N TYR A 69 -3.94 -3.19 8.74
CA TYR A 69 -3.41 -3.68 7.47
C TYR A 69 -2.16 -2.92 7.05
N LEU A 70 -1.29 -3.65 6.36
CA LEU A 70 -0.06 -3.17 5.76
C LEU A 70 0.03 -3.69 4.33
N LYS A 71 0.46 -2.83 3.41
CA LYS A 71 0.82 -3.20 2.05
C LYS A 71 2.13 -2.54 1.66
N VAL A 72 2.94 -3.26 0.92
CA VAL A 72 4.24 -2.78 0.44
C VAL A 72 4.22 -2.84 -1.08
N SER A 73 4.77 -1.82 -1.74
CA SER A 73 4.99 -1.88 -3.20
C SER A 73 6.00 -2.97 -3.56
N ASP A 74 5.96 -3.45 -4.80
CA ASP A 74 6.82 -4.56 -5.26
C ASP A 74 8.33 -4.24 -5.16
N ASP A 75 8.69 -2.97 -5.31
CA ASP A 75 10.06 -2.49 -5.15
C ASP A 75 10.45 -2.16 -3.70
N GLY A 76 9.51 -2.30 -2.76
CA GLY A 76 9.71 -2.04 -1.35
C GLY A 76 9.72 -0.56 -0.96
N GLU A 77 9.67 0.39 -1.89
CA GLU A 77 9.89 1.81 -1.58
C GLU A 77 8.66 2.53 -1.01
N LEU A 78 7.47 1.97 -1.16
CA LEU A 78 6.23 2.54 -0.67
C LEU A 78 5.57 1.57 0.31
N ILE A 79 5.24 2.07 1.50
CA ILE A 79 4.53 1.33 2.53
C ILE A 79 3.22 2.04 2.82
N LEU A 80 2.12 1.31 2.71
CA LEU A 80 0.79 1.75 3.11
C LEU A 80 0.42 1.10 4.43
N VAL A 81 -0.07 1.92 5.35
CA VAL A 81 -0.52 1.48 6.67
C VAL A 81 -1.95 1.98 6.88
N GLN A 82 -2.83 1.09 7.29
CA GLN A 82 -4.21 1.43 7.56
C GLN A 82 -4.61 1.11 8.99
N LYS A 83 -5.41 2.00 9.57
CA LYS A 83 -6.14 1.80 10.83
C LYS A 83 -7.55 2.37 10.68
N GLY A 84 -8.56 1.51 10.73
CA GLY A 84 -9.95 1.93 10.51
C GLY A 84 -10.11 2.63 9.15
N SER A 85 -10.69 3.82 9.14
CA SER A 85 -10.88 4.65 7.94
C SER A 85 -9.64 5.45 7.52
N VAL A 86 -8.53 5.38 8.25
CA VAL A 86 -7.34 6.20 7.96
C VAL A 86 -6.29 5.36 7.24
N CYS A 87 -5.88 5.82 6.06
CA CYS A 87 -4.78 5.26 5.29
C CYS A 87 -3.61 6.26 5.26
N ARG A 88 -2.40 5.79 5.54
CA ARG A 88 -1.17 6.58 5.48
C ARG A 88 -0.17 5.92 4.54
N GLY A 89 0.47 6.71 3.70
CA GLY A 89 1.54 6.26 2.83
C GLY A 89 2.89 6.81 3.25
N TYR A 90 3.90 5.95 3.25
CA TYR A 90 5.29 6.27 3.53
C TYR A 90 6.16 5.93 2.34
N LEU A 91 6.92 6.90 1.86
CA LEU A 91 7.78 6.73 0.70
C LEU A 91 9.24 6.81 1.11
N PHE A 92 10.04 5.88 0.60
CA PHE A 92 11.47 5.87 0.83
C PHE A 92 12.14 7.06 0.13
N LYS A 93 12.97 7.79 0.87
CA LYS A 93 13.77 8.91 0.39
C LYS A 93 15.24 8.53 0.40
N PRO A 94 15.80 8.14 -0.76
CA PRO A 94 17.20 7.70 -0.85
C PRO A 94 18.20 8.74 -0.32
N ALA A 95 17.93 10.04 -0.56
CA ALA A 95 18.79 11.15 -0.13
C ALA A 95 19.03 11.20 1.38
N VAL A 96 18.05 10.78 2.18
CA VAL A 96 18.14 10.74 3.65
C VAL A 96 18.10 9.32 4.22
N ASN A 97 18.05 8.31 3.34
CA ASN A 97 17.96 6.88 3.65
C ASN A 97 16.87 6.55 4.69
N LYS A 98 15.69 7.16 4.53
CA LYS A 98 14.55 7.01 5.45
C LYS A 98 13.23 7.06 4.70
N TYR A 99 12.22 6.44 5.28
CA TYR A 99 10.83 6.63 4.91
C TYR A 99 10.29 7.93 5.49
N GLU A 100 9.57 8.66 4.65
CA GLU A 100 8.85 9.88 5.01
C GLU A 100 7.38 9.72 4.69
N GLN A 101 6.51 10.29 5.53
CA GLN A 101 5.09 10.32 5.25
C GLN A 101 4.86 11.11 3.95
N ALA A 102 4.27 10.45 2.98
CA ALA A 102 3.98 11.02 1.67
C ALA A 102 2.54 11.54 1.59
N PHE A 103 1.60 10.85 2.25
CA PHE A 103 0.20 11.29 2.36
C PHE A 103 -0.51 10.64 3.54
N GLU A 104 -1.64 11.23 3.92
CA GLU A 104 -2.64 10.67 4.84
C GLU A 104 -4.02 11.00 4.29
N GLU A 105 -4.88 9.99 4.19
CA GLU A 105 -6.22 10.13 3.66
C GLU A 105 -7.23 9.40 4.55
N THR A 106 -8.43 9.97 4.68
CA THR A 106 -9.53 9.33 5.40
C THR A 106 -10.53 8.78 4.41
N THR A 107 -10.65 7.45 4.33
CA THR A 107 -11.52 6.75 3.39
C THR A 107 -12.67 6.07 4.15
N SER A 108 -13.90 6.21 3.65
CA SER A 108 -15.05 5.50 4.21
C SER A 108 -15.03 4.00 3.91
N TYR A 109 -14.29 3.60 2.86
CA TYR A 109 -14.17 2.23 2.39
C TYR A 109 -12.70 1.87 2.12
N CYS A 110 -12.36 0.59 2.24
CA CYS A 110 -10.99 0.10 2.19
C CYS A 110 -10.83 -0.89 1.03
N GLU A 111 -10.81 -0.34 -0.18
CA GLU A 111 -10.16 -1.02 -1.29
C GLU A 111 -8.94 -0.19 -1.65
N PHE A 112 -7.76 -0.76 -1.45
CA PHE A 112 -6.56 -0.13 -1.98
C PHE A 112 -5.58 -1.10 -2.64
N TYR A 113 -5.11 -0.69 -3.80
CA TYR A 113 -4.03 -1.34 -4.52
C TYR A 113 -2.73 -0.57 -4.28
N CYS A 114 -1.61 -1.29 -4.31
CA CYS A 114 -0.26 -0.73 -4.24
C CYS A 114 0.62 -1.68 -5.03
N GLY A 115 1.15 -1.25 -6.17
CA GLY A 115 2.06 -2.03 -7.03
C GLY A 115 2.89 -1.08 -7.86
N GLY A 116 4.20 -1.37 -7.96
CA GLY A 116 5.31 -0.66 -8.63
C GLY A 116 5.30 0.88 -8.84
N GLY A 117 4.37 1.62 -8.25
CA GLY A 117 4.19 3.06 -8.37
C GLY A 117 2.74 3.55 -8.40
N VAL A 118 1.72 2.69 -8.41
CA VAL A 118 0.30 3.08 -8.41
C VAL A 118 -0.35 2.72 -7.08
N ILE A 119 -1.08 3.69 -6.54
CA ILE A 119 -1.98 3.51 -5.40
C ILE A 119 -3.40 3.80 -5.89
N VAL A 120 -4.33 2.91 -5.58
CA VAL A 120 -5.76 3.18 -5.75
C VAL A 120 -6.36 3.27 -4.38
N LEU A 121 -7.16 4.30 -4.11
CA LEU A 121 -7.95 4.38 -2.89
C LEU A 121 -9.43 4.40 -3.28
N GLY A 122 -10.18 3.41 -2.81
CA GLY A 122 -11.61 3.30 -3.02
C GLY A 122 -12.39 4.00 -1.90
N PHE A 123 -13.33 4.84 -2.30
CA PHE A 123 -14.35 5.44 -1.45
C PHE A 123 -15.71 4.85 -1.82
N GLU A 124 -16.72 5.09 -0.98
CA GLU A 124 -18.07 4.55 -1.19
C GLU A 124 -18.66 4.87 -2.57
N THR A 125 -18.36 6.05 -3.13
CA THR A 125 -18.97 6.52 -4.39
C THR A 125 -17.99 6.69 -5.55
N TYR A 126 -16.68 6.63 -5.30
CA TYR A 126 -15.65 6.77 -6.33
C TYR A 126 -14.31 6.21 -5.84
N LYS A 127 -13.34 6.10 -6.75
CA LYS A 127 -11.94 5.77 -6.47
C LYS A 127 -11.07 6.96 -6.89
N THR A 128 -9.98 7.20 -6.15
CA THR A 128 -8.89 8.07 -6.59
C THR A 128 -7.65 7.22 -6.87
N VAL A 129 -6.73 7.78 -7.66
CA VAL A 129 -5.48 7.12 -8.03
C VAL A 129 -4.32 8.08 -7.74
N LEU A 130 -3.35 7.60 -6.98
CA LEU A 130 -2.06 8.27 -6.82
C LEU A 130 -1.01 7.52 -7.65
N TYR A 131 -0.27 8.25 -8.47
CA TYR A 131 0.80 7.71 -9.30
C TYR A 131 2.16 8.24 -8.83
N ARG A 132 3.17 7.38 -8.81
CA ARG A 132 4.53 7.71 -8.39
C ARG A 132 5.38 8.14 -9.58
N GLY A 133 5.71 9.43 -9.62
CA GLY A 133 6.62 10.00 -10.62
C GLY A 133 8.07 9.54 -10.46
N LYS A 134 8.90 9.86 -11.47
CA LYS A 134 10.32 9.48 -11.56
C LYS A 134 11.18 10.07 -10.42
N GLU A 135 10.72 11.16 -9.83
CA GLU A 135 11.33 11.88 -8.71
C GLU A 135 10.97 11.29 -7.34
N ASN A 136 10.34 10.12 -7.32
CA ASN A 136 9.83 9.48 -6.11
C ASN A 136 8.91 10.43 -5.32
N LYS A 137 7.91 10.98 -6.04
CA LYS A 137 6.81 11.77 -5.50
C LYS A 137 5.49 11.17 -5.97
N LEU A 138 4.47 11.28 -5.14
CA LEU A 138 3.12 10.86 -5.48
C LEU A 138 2.35 12.03 -6.09
N TYR A 139 1.62 11.73 -7.16
CA TYR A 139 0.79 12.64 -7.91
C TYR A 139 -0.63 12.09 -7.94
N GLU A 140 -1.59 12.88 -7.48
CA GLU A 140 -2.99 12.50 -7.62
C GLU A 140 -3.47 12.74 -9.05
N LEU A 141 -4.16 11.77 -9.62
CA LEU A 141 -4.92 11.99 -10.84
C LEU A 141 -6.14 12.83 -10.49
N ASN A 142 -6.22 14.04 -11.07
CA ASN A 142 -7.30 15.01 -10.82
C ASN A 142 -8.64 14.60 -11.46
N ASP A 143 -9.17 13.43 -11.12
CA ASP A 143 -10.44 12.88 -11.58
C ASP A 143 -10.99 11.88 -10.54
N ARG A 144 -12.31 11.68 -10.52
CA ARG A 144 -12.97 10.65 -9.69
C ARG A 144 -13.42 9.50 -10.57
N PHE A 145 -13.02 8.29 -10.21
CA PHE A 145 -13.23 7.10 -11.05
C PHE A 145 -14.28 6.16 -10.46
N LEU A 146 -15.05 5.46 -11.29
CA LEU A 146 -15.96 4.39 -10.82
C LEU A 146 -15.20 3.08 -10.74
N THR A 147 -14.52 2.74 -11.83
CA THR A 147 -13.69 1.55 -11.94
C THR A 147 -12.25 1.96 -12.21
N VAL A 148 -11.34 1.21 -11.60
CA VAL A 148 -9.90 1.30 -11.81
C VAL A 148 -9.40 -0.13 -11.96
N GLU A 149 -8.82 -0.43 -13.10
CA GLU A 149 -8.13 -1.69 -13.36
C GLU A 149 -6.65 -1.40 -13.56
N ILE A 150 -5.81 -2.26 -13.01
CA ILE A 150 -4.36 -2.12 -13.06
C ILE A 150 -3.78 -3.36 -13.70
N SER A 151 -2.97 -3.17 -14.74
CA SER A 151 -2.23 -4.26 -15.36
C SER A 151 -1.05 -4.69 -14.49
N SER A 152 -0.46 -5.84 -14.80
CA SER A 152 0.78 -6.31 -14.18
C SER A 152 2.01 -5.41 -14.41
N GLU A 153 1.89 -4.38 -15.25
CA GLU A 153 2.96 -3.41 -15.56
C GLU A 153 2.66 -2.02 -14.97
N ASP A 154 1.79 -1.95 -13.95
CA ASP A 154 1.32 -0.71 -13.33
C ASP A 154 0.60 0.25 -14.29
N LYS A 155 0.09 -0.24 -15.42
CA LYS A 155 -0.73 0.56 -16.34
C LYS A 155 -2.14 0.66 -15.77
N VAL A 156 -2.68 1.87 -15.75
CA VAL A 156 -3.97 2.14 -15.11
C VAL A 156 -5.03 2.41 -16.18
N PHE A 157 -6.10 1.63 -16.13
CA PHE A 157 -7.32 1.81 -16.91
C PHE A 157 -8.41 2.29 -15.98
N VAL A 158 -9.07 3.40 -16.32
CA VAL A 158 -10.12 3.97 -15.46
C VAL A 158 -11.36 4.36 -16.25
N THR A 159 -12.52 4.29 -15.60
CA THR A 159 -13.75 4.92 -16.08
C THR A 159 -14.12 6.09 -15.18
N ASN A 160 -14.50 7.22 -15.78
CA ASN A 160 -14.84 8.42 -15.03
C ASN A 160 -16.27 8.33 -14.47
N ALA A 161 -16.47 8.78 -13.22
CA ALA A 161 -17.80 8.85 -12.62
C ALA A 161 -18.76 9.82 -13.32
N ALA A 162 -18.24 10.91 -13.88
CA ALA A 162 -19.03 11.90 -14.60
C ALA A 162 -19.33 11.47 -16.06
N ASN A 163 -18.49 10.65 -16.68
CA ASN A 163 -18.67 10.20 -18.06
C ASN A 163 -18.42 8.69 -18.18
N LYS A 164 -19.52 7.92 -18.17
CA LYS A 164 -19.52 6.45 -18.14
C LYS A 164 -19.07 5.81 -19.47
N SER A 165 -18.96 6.57 -20.55
CA SER A 165 -18.65 6.06 -21.89
C SER A 165 -17.18 6.22 -22.29
N SER A 166 -16.32 6.73 -21.39
CA SER A 166 -14.91 6.98 -21.67
C SER A 166 -14.00 6.13 -20.80
N VAL A 167 -13.05 5.44 -21.42
CA VAL A 167 -11.95 4.75 -20.72
C VAL A 167 -10.69 5.60 -20.88
N TYR A 168 -10.01 5.86 -19.76
CA TYR A 168 -8.76 6.61 -19.76
C TYR A 168 -7.61 5.67 -19.45
N PHE A 169 -6.52 5.84 -20.20
CA PHE A 169 -5.27 5.13 -20.03
C PHE A 169 -4.22 6.05 -19.43
N TYR A 170 -3.56 5.57 -18.38
CA TYR A 170 -2.43 6.25 -17.76
C TYR A 170 -1.21 5.32 -17.72
N ASP A 171 -0.11 5.79 -18.29
CA ASP A 171 1.21 5.14 -18.22
C ASP A 171 2.29 6.17 -17.92
N ARG A 172 2.90 6.06 -16.73
CA ARG A 172 4.11 6.79 -16.27
C ARG A 172 4.26 8.25 -16.76
N GLY A 173 3.17 9.02 -16.75
CA GLY A 173 3.14 10.43 -17.14
C GLY A 173 2.47 10.78 -18.48
N MET A 174 1.96 9.79 -19.23
CA MET A 174 1.07 10.02 -20.38
C MET A 174 -0.38 9.70 -20.02
N LYS A 175 -1.26 10.70 -20.13
CA LYS A 175 -2.73 10.53 -20.16
C LYS A 175 -3.15 10.35 -21.62
N GLN A 176 -3.68 9.19 -21.98
CA GLN A 176 -4.34 8.97 -23.27
C GLN A 176 -5.81 8.67 -23.03
N VAL A 177 -6.68 9.31 -23.81
CA VAL A 177 -8.13 9.06 -23.77
C VAL A 177 -8.44 8.02 -24.83
N VAL A 178 -9.07 6.92 -24.44
CA VAL A 178 -9.61 5.93 -25.36
C VAL A 178 -11.14 6.04 -25.31
N ILE A 179 -11.71 6.71 -26.31
CA ILE A 179 -13.16 6.76 -26.47
C ILE A 179 -13.58 5.44 -27.10
N LEU A 180 -14.32 4.61 -26.36
CA LEU A 180 -14.97 3.43 -26.92
C LEU A 180 -16.22 3.93 -27.65
N GLY A 181 -16.23 3.77 -28.98
CA GLY A 181 -17.35 4.15 -29.85
C GLY A 181 -18.57 3.26 -29.69
#